data_AF-A0A4Q2Y645-F1
#
_entry.id   AF-A0A4Q2Y645-F1
#
_cell.length_a   1.000
_cell.length_b   1.000
_cell.length_c   1.000
_cell.angle_alpha   90.00
_cell.angle_beta   90.00
_cell.angle_gamma   90.00
#
_symmetry.space_group_name_H-M   'P 1'
#
loop_
_entity.id
_entity.type
_entity.pdbx_description
1 polymer ?
#
loop_
_entity_poly.entity_id
_entity_poly.type
_entity_poly.pdbx_seq_one_letter_code
_entity_poly.pdbx_strand_id
1 'polypeptide(L)'
;MDLSTTVSSPKLDLIQATWTHIAERYLKRIENNRILIGRIRAVRLLAVHDAIHSVIDPGNGHIYKEISEGSTTEAAYAAAVKASHDVLASVFTDPHDREDLADYLEESLSLIGKEDEKEAGVISGAEAAASYIRNFALLIVNRGASSRSRYQQQREIAVA
;
A
#
# COMPACT_ATOMS: atom_id res chain seq x y z
N MET A 1 6.47 26.72 17.80
CA MET A 1 5.28 25.87 17.56
C MET A 1 5.80 24.53 17.13
N ASP A 2 5.65 23.52 17.99
CA ASP A 2 6.16 22.17 17.75
C ASP A 2 5.37 21.51 16.61
N LEU A 3 6.03 21.32 15.47
CA LEU A 3 5.59 20.46 14.38
C LEU A 3 5.92 19.01 14.74
N SER A 4 5.14 18.42 15.64
CA SER A 4 5.20 16.98 15.88
C SER A 4 4.06 16.31 15.11
N THR A 5 4.26 16.04 13.82
CA THR A 5 3.31 15.29 12.97
C THR A 5 3.44 13.76 13.12
N THR A 6 4.15 13.29 14.15
CA THR A 6 4.28 11.85 14.38
C THR A 6 3.01 11.32 15.04
N VAL A 7 2.08 10.83 14.22
CA VAL A 7 0.96 10.01 14.65
C VAL A 7 1.50 8.65 15.10
N SER A 8 2.02 8.57 16.33
CA SER A 8 2.46 7.30 16.92
C SER A 8 1.43 6.82 17.94
N SER A 9 0.95 5.60 17.72
CA SER A 9 0.24 4.85 18.76
C SER A 9 0.74 3.41 18.74
N PRO A 10 0.92 2.75 19.91
CA PRO A 10 1.42 1.38 19.94
C PRO A 10 0.59 0.40 19.10
N LYS A 11 -0.72 0.67 18.97
CA LYS A 11 -1.60 -0.10 18.09
C LYS A 11 -1.22 0.09 16.63
N LEU A 12 -1.14 1.33 16.15
CA LEU A 12 -0.79 1.63 14.76
C LEU A 12 0.60 1.11 14.40
N ASP A 13 1.58 1.22 15.30
CA ASP A 13 2.93 0.69 15.09
C ASP A 13 2.93 -0.83 14.95
N LEU A 14 2.21 -1.54 15.83
CA LEU A 14 2.06 -3.00 15.76
C LEU A 14 1.43 -3.42 14.43
N ILE A 15 0.42 -2.70 13.99
CA ILE A 15 -0.29 -3.00 12.73
C ILE A 15 0.63 -2.77 11.53
N GLN A 16 1.34 -1.65 11.50
CA GLN A 16 2.30 -1.36 10.43
C GLN A 16 3.38 -2.45 10.38
N ALA A 17 3.84 -2.95 11.53
CA ALA A 17 4.77 -4.07 11.60
C ALA A 17 4.14 -5.37 11.06
N THR A 18 2.93 -5.73 11.48
CA THR A 18 2.20 -6.92 11.01
C THR A 18 2.00 -6.90 9.50
N TRP A 19 1.47 -5.80 8.96
CA TRP A 19 1.25 -5.67 7.51
C TRP A 19 2.54 -5.51 6.70
N THR A 20 3.62 -5.02 7.32
CA THR A 20 4.94 -5.10 6.72
C THR A 20 5.41 -6.54 6.62
N HIS A 21 5.24 -7.35 7.66
CA HIS A 21 5.60 -8.77 7.64
C HIS A 21 4.80 -9.56 6.60
N ILE A 22 3.47 -9.36 6.53
CA ILE A 22 2.60 -9.94 5.51
C ILE A 22 3.11 -9.54 4.12
N ALA A 23 3.29 -8.24 3.87
CA ALA A 23 3.79 -7.76 2.59
C ALA A 23 5.12 -8.41 2.19
N GLU A 24 6.04 -8.61 3.12
CA GLU A 24 7.32 -9.27 2.83
C GLU A 24 7.18 -10.73 2.42
N ARG A 25 6.26 -11.49 3.01
CA ARG A 25 5.96 -12.87 2.60
C ARG A 25 5.47 -12.92 1.15
N TYR A 26 4.59 -11.98 0.78
CA TYR A 26 4.04 -11.89 -0.58
C TYR A 26 5.05 -11.38 -1.60
N LEU A 27 5.80 -10.32 -1.27
CA LEU A 27 6.79 -9.74 -2.17
C LEU A 27 7.92 -10.72 -2.52
N LYS A 28 8.25 -11.67 -1.62
CA LYS A 28 9.19 -12.76 -1.92
C LYS A 28 8.72 -13.68 -3.06
N ARG A 29 7.41 -13.80 -3.28
CA ARG A 29 6.83 -14.59 -4.40
C ARG A 29 7.02 -13.90 -5.77
N ILE A 30 7.33 -12.60 -5.78
CA ILE A 30 7.68 -11.84 -6.99
C ILE A 30 9.19 -12.04 -7.27
N GLU A 31 9.55 -13.30 -7.53
CA GLU A 31 10.94 -13.74 -7.62
C GLU A 31 11.77 -12.91 -8.63
N ASN A 32 13.03 -12.63 -8.25
CA ASN A 32 14.09 -12.08 -9.09
C ASN A 32 13.99 -10.61 -9.56
N ASN A 33 12.98 -9.83 -9.16
CA ASN A 33 12.92 -8.39 -9.48
C ASN A 33 12.98 -7.49 -8.24
N ARG A 34 14.18 -7.32 -7.67
CA ARG A 34 14.44 -6.47 -6.49
C ARG A 34 13.95 -5.03 -6.66
N ILE A 35 14.07 -4.48 -7.87
CA ILE A 35 13.63 -3.12 -8.18
C ILE A 35 12.11 -3.02 -8.09
N LEU A 36 11.40 -3.99 -8.67
CA LEU A 36 9.94 -4.05 -8.60
C LEU A 36 9.46 -4.22 -7.16
N ILE A 37 10.08 -5.13 -6.39
CA ILE A 37 9.78 -5.31 -4.96
C ILE A 37 9.93 -3.98 -4.21
N GLY A 38 11.02 -3.25 -4.44
CA GLY A 38 11.26 -1.94 -3.82
C GLY A 38 10.19 -0.91 -4.19
N ARG A 39 9.78 -0.87 -5.47
CA ARG A 39 8.71 0.04 -5.94
C ARG A 39 7.37 -0.28 -5.30
N ILE A 40 6.96 -1.54 -5.28
CA ILE A 40 5.68 -1.96 -4.67
C ILE A 40 5.70 -1.63 -3.19
N ARG A 41 6.81 -1.90 -2.49
CA ARG A 41 6.97 -1.55 -1.08
C ARG A 41 6.82 -0.04 -0.85
N ALA A 42 7.48 0.78 -1.65
CA ALA A 42 7.40 2.24 -1.54
C ALA A 42 5.97 2.75 -1.80
N VAL A 43 5.33 2.29 -2.86
CA VAL A 43 3.94 2.66 -3.18
C VAL A 43 3.00 2.26 -2.05
N ARG A 44 3.14 1.04 -1.51
CA ARG A 44 2.33 0.55 -0.39
C ARG A 44 2.48 1.46 0.84
N LEU A 45 3.71 1.78 1.22
CA LEU A 45 3.98 2.60 2.41
C LEU A 45 3.45 4.03 2.25
N LEU A 46 3.58 4.61 1.06
CA LEU A 46 3.04 5.94 0.78
C LEU A 46 1.50 5.95 0.75
N ALA A 47 0.86 4.92 0.20
CA ALA A 47 -0.59 4.77 0.24
C ALA A 47 -1.10 4.63 1.68
N VAL A 48 -0.44 3.82 2.50
CA VAL A 48 -0.75 3.65 3.93
C VAL A 48 -0.55 4.96 4.69
N HIS A 49 0.53 5.70 4.41
CA HIS A 49 0.79 7.00 5.00
C HIS A 49 -0.38 7.97 4.74
N ASP A 50 -0.76 8.15 3.47
CA ASP A 50 -1.83 9.08 3.11
C ASP A 50 -3.19 8.63 3.65
N ALA A 51 -3.44 7.30 3.71
CA ALA A 51 -4.64 6.75 4.32
C ALA A 51 -4.74 7.09 5.81
N ILE A 52 -3.65 6.94 6.58
CA ILE A 52 -3.63 7.29 8.01
C ILE A 52 -3.81 8.80 8.19
N HIS A 53 -3.12 9.61 7.37
CA HIS A 53 -3.23 11.06 7.45
C HIS A 53 -4.65 11.55 7.11
N SER A 54 -5.35 10.93 6.15
CA SER A 54 -6.75 11.29 5.87
C SER A 54 -7.69 11.13 7.08
N VAL A 55 -7.32 10.31 8.07
CA VAL A 55 -8.09 10.07 9.29
C VAL A 55 -7.63 10.95 10.46
N ILE A 56 -6.33 10.92 10.78
CA ILE A 56 -5.83 11.50 12.05
C ILE A 56 -5.28 12.92 11.87
N ASP A 57 -4.84 13.27 10.67
CA ASP A 57 -4.25 14.58 10.39
C ASP A 57 -4.52 14.98 8.92
N PRO A 58 -5.80 15.27 8.59
CA PRO A 58 -6.24 15.37 7.20
C PRO A 58 -5.60 16.53 6.44
N GLY A 59 -5.39 16.36 5.15
CA GLY A 59 -4.73 17.34 4.27
C GLY A 59 -3.20 17.23 4.22
N ASN A 60 -2.58 16.44 5.11
CA ASN A 60 -1.13 16.20 5.13
C ASN A 60 -0.68 14.98 4.33
N GLY A 61 -1.59 14.33 3.60
CA GLY A 61 -1.24 13.31 2.61
C GLY A 61 -0.46 13.87 1.42
N HIS A 62 0.31 13.03 0.74
CA HIS A 62 1.12 13.43 -0.41
C HIS A 62 0.29 13.51 -1.70
N ILE A 63 -0.40 12.43 -2.07
CA ILE A 63 -1.26 12.32 -3.26
C ILE A 63 -2.73 12.33 -2.84
N TYR A 64 -3.11 11.48 -1.89
CA TYR A 64 -4.47 11.41 -1.39
C TYR A 64 -4.60 12.35 -0.19
N LYS A 65 -5.49 13.35 -0.29
CA LYS A 65 -5.60 14.47 0.66
C LYS A 65 -7.02 14.68 1.19
N GLU A 66 -7.92 13.76 0.89
CA GLU A 66 -9.30 13.84 1.33
C GLU A 66 -9.40 13.66 2.86
N ILE A 67 -10.55 14.04 3.39
CA ILE A 67 -10.85 13.97 4.82
C ILE A 67 -11.79 12.78 5.03
N SER A 68 -11.36 11.83 5.87
CA SER A 68 -12.17 10.70 6.30
C SER A 68 -13.36 11.15 7.16
N GLU A 69 -14.48 10.44 7.07
CA GLU A 69 -15.62 10.61 7.98
C GLU A 69 -15.30 10.10 9.40
N GLY A 70 -14.41 9.12 9.52
CA GLY A 70 -13.85 8.63 10.79
C GLY A 70 -12.61 9.40 11.20
N SER A 71 -12.33 9.46 12.50
CA SER A 71 -11.25 10.28 13.07
C SER A 71 -10.47 9.59 14.20
N THR A 72 -10.78 8.32 14.46
CA THR A 72 -10.16 7.57 15.55
C THR A 72 -8.97 6.74 15.10
N THR A 73 -8.21 6.25 16.08
CA THR A 73 -7.18 5.23 15.86
C THR A 73 -7.76 3.96 15.24
N GLU A 74 -9.02 3.62 15.51
CA GLU A 74 -9.70 2.48 14.88
C GLU A 74 -9.93 2.70 13.38
N ALA A 75 -10.38 3.89 12.98
CA ALA A 75 -10.50 4.24 11.55
C ALA A 75 -9.13 4.28 10.86
N ALA A 76 -8.11 4.82 11.52
CA ALA A 76 -6.76 4.86 10.96
C ALA A 76 -6.16 3.46 10.81
N TYR A 77 -6.50 2.55 11.73
CA TYR A 77 -6.15 1.14 11.60
C TYR A 77 -6.81 0.53 10.36
N ALA A 78 -8.13 0.64 10.24
CA ALA A 78 -8.86 0.12 9.09
C ALA A 78 -8.32 0.69 7.76
N ALA A 79 -8.02 1.99 7.73
CA ALA A 79 -7.43 2.67 6.57
C ALA A 79 -6.06 2.11 6.20
N ALA A 80 -5.18 1.91 7.20
CA ALA A 80 -3.84 1.36 6.98
C ALA A 80 -3.89 -0.06 6.41
N VAL A 81 -4.70 -0.95 6.99
CA VAL A 81 -4.77 -2.35 6.52
C VAL A 81 -5.39 -2.46 5.14
N LYS A 82 -6.46 -1.70 4.90
CA LYS A 82 -7.15 -1.69 3.60
C LYS A 82 -6.25 -1.13 2.49
N ALA A 83 -5.54 -0.02 2.77
CA ALA A 83 -4.62 0.54 1.79
C ALA A 83 -3.46 -0.42 1.46
N SER A 84 -2.90 -1.06 2.49
CA SER A 84 -1.83 -2.06 2.32
C SER A 84 -2.30 -3.26 1.50
N HIS A 85 -3.48 -3.81 1.84
CA HIS A 85 -4.13 -4.90 1.11
C HIS A 85 -4.32 -4.54 -0.37
N ASP A 86 -5.01 -3.45 -0.67
CA ASP A 86 -5.43 -3.14 -2.04
C ASP A 86 -4.21 -2.88 -2.96
N VAL A 87 -3.15 -2.23 -2.44
CA VAL A 87 -1.90 -2.08 -3.20
C VAL A 87 -1.27 -3.44 -3.48
N LEU A 88 -1.17 -4.34 -2.50
CA LEU A 88 -0.60 -5.66 -2.71
C LEU A 88 -1.46 -6.50 -3.68
N ALA A 89 -2.77 -6.55 -3.49
CA ALA A 89 -3.72 -7.29 -4.33
C ALA A 89 -3.69 -6.84 -5.80
N SER A 90 -3.39 -5.56 -6.05
CA SER A 90 -3.25 -5.02 -7.41
C SER A 90 -2.07 -5.63 -8.20
N VAL A 91 -1.09 -6.22 -7.51
CA VAL A 91 0.13 -6.77 -8.11
C VAL A 91 0.02 -8.25 -8.41
N PHE A 92 -0.64 -9.00 -7.52
CA PHE A 92 -0.77 -10.44 -7.64
C PHE A 92 -1.86 -10.79 -8.64
N THR A 93 -1.60 -11.79 -9.49
CA THR A 93 -2.52 -12.26 -10.53
C THR A 93 -3.07 -13.65 -10.23
N ASP A 94 -2.43 -14.39 -9.32
CA ASP A 94 -2.92 -15.69 -8.86
C ASP A 94 -4.14 -15.47 -7.93
N PRO A 95 -5.29 -16.12 -8.20
CA PRO A 95 -6.45 -16.08 -7.33
C PRO A 95 -6.14 -16.51 -5.89
N HIS A 96 -5.30 -17.52 -5.68
CA HIS A 96 -5.00 -18.03 -4.34
C HIS A 96 -4.21 -17.01 -3.51
N ASP A 97 -3.27 -16.27 -4.15
CA ASP A 97 -2.55 -15.20 -3.48
C ASP A 97 -3.51 -14.10 -3.01
N ARG A 98 -4.53 -13.79 -3.83
CA ARG A 98 -5.52 -12.76 -3.53
C ARG A 98 -6.49 -13.19 -2.43
N GLU A 99 -6.90 -14.46 -2.42
CA GLU A 99 -7.74 -15.04 -1.36
C GLU A 99 -6.99 -15.08 -0.03
N ASP A 100 -5.77 -15.62 0.02
CA ASP A 100 -4.90 -15.63 1.22
C ASP A 100 -4.71 -14.19 1.75
N LEU A 101 -4.62 -13.19 0.86
CA LEU A 101 -4.43 -11.79 1.26
C LEU A 101 -5.73 -11.17 1.80
N ALA A 102 -6.87 -11.55 1.23
CA ALA A 102 -8.19 -11.15 1.70
C ALA A 102 -8.49 -11.74 3.09
N ASP A 103 -8.07 -12.97 3.37
CA ASP A 103 -8.19 -13.59 4.69
C ASP A 103 -7.43 -12.78 5.75
N TYR A 104 -6.21 -12.33 5.46
CA TYR A 104 -5.45 -11.45 6.35
C TYR A 104 -6.12 -10.08 6.56
N LEU A 105 -6.80 -9.55 5.54
CA LEU A 105 -7.60 -8.33 5.66
C LEU A 105 -8.80 -8.56 6.58
N GLU A 106 -9.56 -9.63 6.36
CA GLU A 106 -10.72 -9.97 7.19
C GLU A 106 -10.32 -10.18 8.65
N GLU A 107 -9.26 -10.96 8.91
CA GLU A 107 -8.72 -11.17 10.25
C GLU A 107 -8.34 -9.84 10.90
N SER A 108 -7.61 -8.97 10.19
CA SER A 108 -7.21 -7.66 10.72
C SER A 108 -8.42 -6.77 11.04
N LEU A 109 -9.41 -6.71 10.14
CA LEU A 109 -10.59 -5.88 10.32
C LEU A 109 -11.51 -6.41 11.43
N SER A 110 -11.52 -7.73 11.69
CA SER A 110 -12.29 -8.34 12.78
C SER A 110 -11.86 -7.88 14.17
N LEU A 111 -10.62 -7.37 14.31
CA LEU A 111 -10.08 -6.86 15.57
C LEU A 111 -10.59 -5.45 15.93
N ILE A 112 -11.35 -4.81 15.02
CA ILE A 112 -11.87 -3.45 15.17
C ILE A 112 -13.33 -3.51 15.59
N GLY A 113 -13.61 -3.23 16.87
CA GLY A 113 -14.95 -3.32 17.43
C GLY A 113 -15.88 -2.13 17.14
N LYS A 114 -15.38 -1.03 16.57
CA LYS A 114 -16.19 0.14 16.19
C LYS A 114 -16.51 0.07 14.71
N GLU A 115 -17.70 -0.42 14.38
CA GLU A 115 -18.11 -0.67 12.99
C GLU A 115 -18.09 0.59 12.13
N ASP A 116 -18.66 1.72 12.60
CA ASP A 116 -18.70 2.97 11.83
C ASP A 116 -17.29 3.52 11.53
N GLU A 117 -16.39 3.48 12.52
CA GLU A 117 -14.99 3.90 12.34
C GLU A 117 -14.24 2.94 11.42
N LYS A 118 -14.50 1.64 11.54
CA LYS A 118 -13.94 0.61 10.67
C LYS A 118 -14.35 0.86 9.22
N GLU A 119 -15.64 1.12 8.96
CA GLU A 119 -16.16 1.39 7.62
C GLU A 119 -15.55 2.66 7.03
N ALA A 120 -15.55 3.76 7.76
CA ALA A 120 -14.95 5.02 7.31
C ALA A 120 -13.45 4.87 7.00
N GLY A 121 -12.74 4.11 7.84
CA GLY A 121 -11.34 3.78 7.60
C GLY A 121 -11.15 2.90 6.36
N VAL A 122 -11.96 1.87 6.16
CA VAL A 122 -11.92 1.02 4.95
C VAL A 122 -12.11 1.85 3.68
N ILE A 123 -13.07 2.76 3.66
CA ILE A 123 -13.31 3.65 2.51
C ILE A 123 -12.05 4.49 2.23
N SER A 124 -11.54 5.18 3.24
CA SER A 124 -10.34 6.04 3.10
C SER A 124 -9.11 5.24 2.65
N GLY A 125 -8.92 4.04 3.19
CA GLY A 125 -7.82 3.16 2.80
C GLY A 125 -7.93 2.70 1.35
N ALA A 126 -9.14 2.34 0.90
CA ALA A 126 -9.39 1.93 -0.47
C ALA A 126 -9.14 3.07 -1.47
N GLU A 127 -9.61 4.28 -1.16
CA GLU A 127 -9.43 5.46 -2.02
C GLU A 127 -7.98 5.93 -2.10
N ALA A 128 -7.26 5.89 -0.96
CA ALA A 128 -5.83 6.16 -0.92
C ALA A 128 -5.06 5.15 -1.79
N ALA A 129 -5.30 3.85 -1.60
CA ALA A 129 -4.67 2.81 -2.44
C ALA A 129 -4.99 3.00 -3.92
N ALA A 130 -6.25 3.25 -4.28
CA ALA A 130 -6.66 3.48 -5.65
C ALA A 130 -5.95 4.69 -6.27
N SER A 131 -5.76 5.77 -5.50
CA SER A 131 -5.00 6.94 -5.94
C SER A 131 -3.55 6.61 -6.25
N TYR A 132 -2.88 5.83 -5.40
CA TYR A 132 -1.51 5.40 -5.61
C TYR A 132 -1.37 4.39 -6.76
N ILE A 133 -2.26 3.42 -6.86
CA ILE A 133 -2.28 2.44 -7.96
C ILE A 133 -2.43 3.17 -9.30
N ARG A 134 -3.33 4.15 -9.40
CA ARG A 134 -3.49 4.96 -10.63
C ARG A 134 -2.23 5.76 -10.97
N ASN A 135 -1.67 6.49 -9.99
CA ASN A 135 -0.50 7.34 -10.23
C ASN A 135 0.78 6.54 -10.51
N PHE A 136 0.89 5.31 -10.02
CA PHE A 136 2.09 4.48 -10.13
C PHE A 136 1.87 3.17 -10.89
N ALA A 137 0.79 3.02 -11.65
CA ALA A 137 0.45 1.79 -12.37
C ALA A 137 1.63 1.24 -13.19
N LEU A 138 2.36 2.12 -13.90
CA LEU A 138 3.51 1.76 -14.71
C LEU A 138 4.71 1.27 -13.89
N LEU A 139 4.83 1.65 -12.62
CA LEU A 139 5.90 1.19 -11.73
C LEU A 139 5.59 -0.15 -11.09
N ILE A 140 4.30 -0.47 -10.93
CA ILE A 140 3.78 -1.66 -10.24
C ILE A 140 3.60 -2.84 -11.21
N VAL A 141 3.15 -2.57 -12.45
CA VAL A 141 2.84 -3.63 -13.43
C VAL A 141 4.05 -4.01 -14.28
N ASN A 142 5.08 -3.16 -14.36
CA ASN A 142 6.19 -3.37 -15.28
C ASN A 142 7.23 -4.35 -14.72
N ARG A 143 6.96 -5.65 -14.94
CA ARG A 143 7.80 -6.77 -14.49
C ARG A 143 9.14 -6.91 -15.23
N GLY A 144 9.43 -6.14 -16.29
CA GLY A 144 10.69 -6.33 -17.03
C GLY A 144 11.03 -5.45 -18.25
N ALA A 145 10.44 -4.28 -18.47
CA ALA A 145 10.77 -3.49 -19.68
C ALA A 145 12.18 -2.85 -19.67
N SER A 146 12.84 -2.70 -18.52
CA SER A 146 14.07 -1.90 -18.42
C SER A 146 15.37 -2.63 -18.74
N SER A 147 15.38 -3.96 -18.88
CA SER A 147 16.62 -4.71 -19.19
C SER A 147 16.74 -5.12 -20.67
N ARG A 148 15.64 -5.43 -21.36
CA ARG A 148 15.69 -5.86 -22.77
C ARG A 148 15.99 -4.71 -23.74
N SER A 149 15.49 -3.50 -23.46
CA SER A 149 15.68 -2.36 -24.36
C SER A 149 17.14 -1.91 -24.48
N ARG A 150 17.97 -2.05 -23.43
CA ARG A 150 19.35 -1.54 -23.43
C ARG A 150 20.32 -2.47 -24.18
N TYR A 151 20.09 -3.79 -24.12
CA TYR A 151 20.89 -4.77 -24.87
C TYR A 151 20.52 -4.85 -26.35
N GLN A 152 19.25 -4.63 -26.72
CA GLN A 152 18.86 -4.55 -28.13
C GLN A 152 19.39 -3.28 -28.80
N GLN A 153 19.29 -2.13 -28.13
CA GLN A 153 19.79 -0.87 -28.65
C GLN A 153 21.33 -0.84 -28.78
N GLN A 154 22.07 -1.48 -27.86
CA GLN A 154 23.53 -1.64 -28.01
C GLN A 154 23.93 -2.59 -29.13
N ARG A 155 23.13 -3.64 -29.42
CA ARG A 155 23.39 -4.54 -30.56
C ARG A 155 23.14 -3.87 -31.91
N GLU A 156 22.10 -3.05 -32.02
CA GLU A 156 21.80 -2.34 -33.27
C GLU A 156 22.85 -1.27 -33.59
N ILE A 157 23.43 -0.62 -32.58
CA ILE A 157 24.53 0.35 -32.77
C ILE A 157 25.86 -0.35 -33.10
N ALA A 158 26.07 -1.60 -32.66
CA ALA A 158 27.30 -2.35 -32.93
C ALA A 158 27.29 -3.09 -34.29
N VAL A 159 26.15 -3.11 -34.99
CA VAL A 159 25.96 -3.79 -36.29
C VAL A 159 25.71 -2.78 -37.43
N ALA A 160 25.54 -1.49 -37.11
CA ALA A 160 25.49 -0.38 -38.07
C ALA A 160 26.87 0.26 -38.24
#